data_AF-A0AAE7CCU2-F1
#
_entry.id   AF-A0AAE7CCU2-F1
#
_cell.length_a   1.000
_cell.length_b   1.000
_cell.length_c   1.000
_cell.angle_alpha   90.00
_cell.angle_beta   90.00
_cell.angle_gamma   90.00
#
_symmetry.space_group_name_H-M   'P 1'
#
loop_
_entity.id
_entity.type
_entity.pdbx_description
1 polymer ?
#
loop_
_entity_poly.entity_id
_entity_poly.type
_entity_poly.pdbx_seq_one_letter_code
_entity_poly.pdbx_strand_id
1 'polypeptide(L)'
;MPGTRPAEAPGSRGVLAARIALVAVGVVGLVVGALVLLDSQRPDQVVGVAVFLLLAILVHDAILSPVVFVAGLLLRKAGRRLPPGALAIVQAGVVVMAVTALVVVPEIRARALGNENPTILIADYAPRLALMWVATAVATAVAAWLYVRTSRQKDRPSVSQH
;
A
#
# COMPACT_ATOMS: atom_id res chain seq x y z
N MET A 1 -3.71 -53.21 -10.66
CA MET A 1 -3.66 -52.03 -9.76
C MET A 1 -3.34 -50.78 -10.58
N PRO A 2 -4.31 -50.13 -11.24
CA PRO A 2 -4.08 -48.89 -11.98
C PRO A 2 -4.18 -47.69 -11.04
N GLY A 3 -3.10 -46.93 -10.90
CA GLY A 3 -3.06 -45.70 -10.11
C GLY A 3 -3.92 -44.60 -10.74
N THR A 4 -4.89 -44.10 -9.97
CA THR A 4 -5.69 -42.93 -10.33
C THR A 4 -4.81 -41.68 -10.23
N ARG A 5 -4.56 -41.00 -11.36
CA ARG A 5 -3.96 -39.66 -11.35
C ARG A 5 -4.96 -38.69 -10.71
N PRO A 6 -4.55 -37.82 -9.77
CA PRO A 6 -5.44 -36.79 -9.25
C PRO A 6 -5.87 -35.86 -10.39
N ALA A 7 -7.17 -35.58 -10.47
CA ALA A 7 -7.74 -34.65 -11.44
C ALA A 7 -7.10 -33.25 -11.25
N GLU A 8 -6.53 -32.68 -12.31
CA GLU A 8 -6.08 -31.27 -12.30
C GLU A 8 -7.26 -30.38 -11.91
N ALA A 9 -7.13 -29.64 -10.79
CA ALA A 9 -8.18 -28.74 -10.32
C ALA A 9 -8.51 -27.69 -11.41
N PRO A 10 -9.78 -27.53 -11.81
CA PRO A 10 -10.18 -26.50 -12.76
C PRO A 10 -9.95 -25.12 -12.14
N GLY A 11 -8.86 -24.46 -12.54
CA GLY A 11 -8.45 -23.15 -12.01
C GLY A 11 -6.98 -22.80 -12.27
N SER A 12 -6.10 -23.80 -12.45
CA SER A 12 -4.65 -23.57 -12.61
C SER A 12 -4.28 -22.84 -13.91
N ARG A 13 -4.93 -23.18 -15.03
CA ARG A 13 -4.65 -22.59 -16.35
C ARG A 13 -5.09 -21.13 -16.45
N GLY A 14 -6.23 -20.78 -15.84
CA GLY A 14 -6.73 -19.41 -15.80
C GLY A 14 -5.84 -18.49 -14.94
N VAL A 15 -5.42 -18.98 -13.76
CA VAL A 15 -4.48 -18.24 -12.89
C VAL A 15 -3.10 -18.09 -13.56
N LEU A 16 -2.61 -19.14 -14.23
CA LEU A 16 -1.36 -19.07 -14.97
C LEU A 16 -1.45 -18.07 -16.13
N ALA A 17 -2.51 -18.12 -16.92
CA ALA A 17 -2.72 -17.18 -18.02
C ALA A 17 -2.82 -15.73 -17.52
N ALA A 18 -3.57 -15.48 -16.45
CA ALA A 18 -3.67 -14.16 -15.83
C ALA A 18 -2.32 -13.68 -15.30
N ARG A 19 -1.54 -14.56 -14.64
CA ARG A 19 -0.19 -14.23 -14.16
C ARG A 19 0.73 -13.87 -15.33
N ILE A 20 0.75 -14.68 -16.38
CA ILE A 20 1.57 -14.41 -17.58
C ILE A 20 1.16 -13.08 -18.21
N ALA A 21 -0.14 -12.82 -18.36
CA ALA A 21 -0.65 -11.58 -18.91
C ALA A 21 -0.20 -10.36 -18.08
N LEU A 22 -0.35 -10.42 -16.75
CA LEU A 22 0.08 -9.34 -15.86
C LEU A 22 1.59 -9.12 -15.91
N VAL A 23 2.39 -10.20 -15.94
CA VAL A 23 3.85 -10.10 -16.07
C VAL A 23 4.22 -9.49 -17.42
N ALA A 24 3.61 -9.95 -18.51
CA ALA A 24 3.88 -9.43 -19.85
C ALA A 24 3.53 -7.94 -19.95
N VAL A 25 2.35 -7.53 -19.47
CA VAL A 25 1.94 -6.13 -19.42
C VAL A 25 2.91 -5.30 -18.58
N GLY A 26 3.31 -5.80 -17.40
CA GLY A 26 4.28 -5.12 -16.54
C GLY A 26 5.65 -4.95 -17.20
N VAL A 27 6.17 -6.00 -17.86
CA VAL A 27 7.45 -5.96 -18.56
C VAL A 27 7.40 -5.01 -19.76
N VAL A 28 6.34 -5.06 -20.56
CA VAL A 28 6.14 -4.14 -21.68
C VAL A 28 6.08 -2.70 -21.18
N GLY A 29 5.33 -2.44 -20.10
CA GLY A 29 5.26 -1.13 -19.48
C GLY A 29 6.61 -0.63 -18.97
N LEU A 30 7.39 -1.50 -18.32
CA LEU A 30 8.75 -1.16 -17.85
C LEU A 30 9.70 -0.84 -18.99
N VAL A 31 9.69 -1.64 -20.07
CA VAL A 31 10.56 -1.41 -21.23
C VAL A 31 10.19 -0.09 -21.92
N VAL A 32 8.90 0.13 -22.19
CA VAL A 32 8.43 1.38 -22.80
C VAL A 32 8.76 2.58 -21.91
N GLY A 33 8.51 2.48 -20.61
CA GLY A 33 8.84 3.54 -19.65
C GLY A 33 10.35 3.84 -19.61
N ALA A 34 11.20 2.82 -19.63
CA ALA A 34 12.65 2.99 -19.66
C ALA A 34 13.12 3.63 -20.97
N LEU A 35 12.57 3.22 -22.12
CA LEU A 35 12.90 3.82 -23.41
C LEU A 35 12.52 5.30 -23.45
N VAL A 36 11.30 5.65 -23.04
CA VAL A 36 10.83 7.03 -22.97
C VAL A 36 11.68 7.85 -22.00
N LEU A 37 12.04 7.29 -20.84
CA LEU A 37 12.89 7.96 -19.86
C LEU A 37 14.27 8.30 -20.43
N LEU A 38 14.90 7.36 -21.14
CA LEU A 38 16.23 7.54 -21.73
C LEU A 38 16.23 8.47 -22.95
N ASP A 39 15.14 8.46 -23.74
CA ASP A 39 15.03 9.27 -24.96
C ASP A 39 14.60 10.71 -24.65
N SER A 40 13.73 10.91 -23.67
CA SER A 40 13.09 12.21 -23.40
C SER A 40 13.74 13.04 -22.29
N GLN A 41 14.58 12.45 -21.43
CA GLN A 41 15.12 13.14 -20.24
C GLN A 41 16.63 13.33 -20.32
N ARG A 42 17.13 14.38 -19.65
CA ARG A 42 18.56 14.62 -19.52
C ARG A 42 19.21 13.58 -18.59
N PRO A 43 20.50 13.23 -18.77
CA PRO A 43 21.16 12.19 -17.97
C PRO A 43 21.07 12.42 -16.44
N ASP A 44 21.15 13.67 -15.98
CA ASP A 44 20.98 14.05 -14.58
C ASP A 44 19.59 13.72 -14.03
N GLN A 45 18.55 13.87 -14.85
CA GLN A 45 17.18 13.53 -14.47
C GLN A 45 16.97 12.01 -14.41
N VAL A 46 17.59 11.25 -15.32
CA VAL A 46 17.56 9.78 -15.29
C VAL A 46 18.20 9.26 -14.00
N VAL A 47 19.36 9.81 -13.61
CA VAL A 47 19.98 9.49 -12.31
C VAL A 47 19.07 9.88 -11.15
N GLY A 48 18.42 11.05 -11.23
CA GLY A 48 17.45 11.49 -10.24
C GLY A 48 16.30 10.50 -10.05
N VAL A 49 15.73 9.97 -11.14
CA VAL A 49 14.68 8.94 -11.10
C VAL A 49 15.20 7.64 -10.50
N ALA A 50 16.40 7.19 -10.88
CA ALA A 50 17.00 5.97 -10.33
C ALA A 50 17.23 6.08 -8.81
N VAL A 51 17.76 7.22 -8.35
CA VAL A 51 17.94 7.51 -6.92
C VAL A 51 16.60 7.56 -6.21
N PHE A 52 15.58 8.20 -6.80
CA PHE A 52 14.24 8.24 -6.24
C PHE A 52 13.65 6.84 -6.06
N LEU A 53 13.72 5.98 -7.09
CA LEU A 53 13.23 4.61 -7.01
C LEU A 53 13.95 3.81 -5.92
N LEU A 54 15.28 3.93 -5.83
CA LEU A 54 16.07 3.22 -4.82
C LEU A 54 15.71 3.68 -3.40
N LEU A 55 15.56 5.00 -3.18
CA LEU A 55 15.11 5.54 -1.91
C LEU A 55 13.68 5.13 -1.58
N ALA A 56 12.78 5.10 -2.56
CA ALA A 56 11.40 4.66 -2.36
C ALA A 56 11.34 3.19 -1.92
N ILE A 57 12.13 2.31 -2.54
CA ILE A 57 12.26 0.89 -2.15
C ILE A 57 12.82 0.80 -0.73
N LEU A 58 13.90 1.51 -0.42
CA LEU A 58 14.52 1.48 0.90
C LEU A 58 13.56 1.95 1.99
N VAL A 59 12.84 3.06 1.75
CA VAL A 59 11.82 3.56 2.68
C VAL A 59 10.71 2.52 2.86
N HIS A 60 10.24 1.91 1.78
CA HIS A 60 9.22 0.87 1.82
C HIS A 60 9.66 -0.32 2.69
N ASP A 61 10.83 -0.89 2.40
CA ASP A 61 11.28 -2.13 3.04
C ASP A 61 11.85 -1.90 4.45
N ALA A 62 12.59 -0.81 4.66
CA ALA A 62 13.25 -0.54 5.93
C ALA A 62 12.36 0.19 6.94
N ILE A 63 11.29 0.87 6.51
CA ILE A 63 10.42 1.65 7.40
C ILE A 63 9.02 1.07 7.45
N LEU A 64 8.33 0.92 6.32
CA LEU A 64 6.92 0.49 6.36
C LEU A 64 6.79 -0.94 6.89
N SER A 65 7.63 -1.86 6.41
CA SER A 65 7.58 -3.26 6.85
C SER A 65 7.82 -3.41 8.36
N PRO A 66 8.86 -2.79 8.97
CA PRO A 66 9.04 -2.82 10.42
C PRO A 66 7.94 -2.08 11.19
N VAL A 67 7.47 -0.92 10.72
CA VAL A 67 6.39 -0.18 11.39
C VAL A 67 5.10 -1.00 11.43
N VAL A 68 4.73 -1.62 10.31
CA VAL A 68 3.56 -2.52 10.25
C VAL A 68 3.75 -3.73 11.16
N PHE A 69 4.95 -4.32 11.17
CA PHE A 69 5.29 -5.43 12.05
C PHE A 69 5.19 -5.05 13.54
N VAL A 70 5.80 -3.93 13.95
CA VAL A 70 5.78 -3.42 15.32
C VAL A 70 4.36 -3.03 15.73
N ALA A 71 3.58 -2.39 14.85
CA ALA A 71 2.18 -2.10 15.13
C ALA A 71 1.38 -3.39 15.39
N GLY A 72 1.61 -4.43 14.60
CA GLY A 72 1.05 -5.76 14.82
C GLY A 72 1.49 -6.37 16.17
N LEU A 73 2.76 -6.21 16.55
CA LEU A 73 3.31 -6.72 17.80
C LEU A 73 2.76 -5.98 19.04
N LEU A 74 2.69 -4.65 19.00
CA LEU A 74 2.15 -3.82 20.08
C LEU A 74 0.66 -4.09 20.30
N LEU A 75 -0.11 -4.29 19.22
CA LEU A 75 -1.51 -4.69 19.31
C LEU A 75 -1.67 -6.07 19.98
N ARG A 76 -0.81 -7.04 19.65
CA ARG A 76 -0.80 -8.36 20.31
C ARG A 76 -0.40 -8.26 21.78
N LYS A 77 0.60 -7.42 22.11
CA LYS A 77 1.08 -7.20 23.48
C LYS A 77 0.06 -6.48 24.36
N ALA A 78 -0.78 -5.62 23.81
CA ALA A 78 -1.85 -4.92 24.53
C ALA A 78 -3.00 -5.82 25.01
N GLY A 79 -2.85 -7.16 24.97
CA GLY A 79 -3.82 -8.13 25.51
C GLY A 79 -5.13 -8.23 24.73
N ARG A 80 -5.30 -7.42 23.69
CA ARG A 80 -6.46 -7.45 22.81
C ARG A 80 -6.18 -8.47 21.71
N ARG A 81 -6.81 -9.65 21.79
CA ARG A 81 -6.99 -10.52 20.62
C ARG A 81 -7.87 -9.78 19.61
N LEU A 82 -7.27 -8.87 18.85
CA LEU A 82 -7.93 -8.18 17.75
C LEU A 82 -8.15 -9.21 16.64
N PRO A 83 -9.38 -9.31 16.10
CA PRO A 83 -9.65 -10.19 14.99
C PRO A 83 -8.76 -9.81 13.80
N PRO A 84 -8.29 -10.79 13.01
CA PRO A 84 -7.34 -10.54 11.93
C PRO A 84 -7.82 -9.50 10.91
N GLY A 85 -9.14 -9.35 10.70
CA GLY A 85 -9.69 -8.28 9.86
C GLY A 85 -9.45 -6.86 10.39
N ALA A 86 -9.43 -6.65 11.71
CA ALA A 86 -9.10 -5.34 12.29
C ALA A 86 -7.62 -4.98 12.06
N LEU A 87 -6.73 -5.97 12.12
CA LEU A 87 -5.32 -5.79 11.78
C LEU A 87 -5.15 -5.43 10.31
N ALA A 88 -5.84 -6.11 9.40
CA ALA A 88 -5.81 -5.80 7.97
C ALA A 88 -6.25 -4.36 7.67
N ILE A 89 -7.29 -3.86 8.36
CA ILE A 89 -7.75 -2.47 8.23
C ILE A 89 -6.65 -1.49 8.66
N VAL A 90 -6.01 -1.73 9.81
CA VAL A 90 -4.92 -0.88 10.30
C VAL A 90 -3.73 -0.89 9.34
N GLN A 91 -3.36 -2.05 8.83
CA GLN A 91 -2.29 -2.20 7.84
C GLN A 91 -2.60 -1.41 6.56
N ALA A 92 -3.83 -1.51 6.04
CA ALA A 92 -4.26 -0.74 4.88
C ALA A 92 -4.14 0.77 5.12
N GLY A 93 -4.58 1.26 6.28
CA GLY A 93 -4.43 2.67 6.65
C GLY A 93 -2.97 3.15 6.67
N VAL A 94 -2.07 2.35 7.25
CA VAL A 94 -0.63 2.65 7.27
C VAL A 94 -0.05 2.69 5.86
N VAL A 95 -0.41 1.73 5.00
CA VAL A 95 0.03 1.70 3.60
C VAL A 95 -0.43 2.96 2.85
N VAL A 96 -1.69 3.38 3.02
CA VAL A 96 -2.21 4.61 2.40
C VAL A 96 -1.43 5.84 2.86
N MET A 97 -1.18 5.98 4.17
CA MET A 97 -0.39 7.10 4.70
C MET A 97 1.04 7.11 4.14
N ALA A 98 1.65 5.95 3.95
CA ALA A 98 3.01 5.85 3.47
C ALA A 98 3.16 6.09 1.95
N VAL A 99 2.25 5.53 1.14
CA VAL A 99 2.22 5.77 -0.32
C VAL A 99 1.96 7.25 -0.61
N THR A 100 1.04 7.86 0.13
CA THR A 100 0.79 9.30 -0.01
C THR A 100 2.00 10.15 0.38
N ALA A 101 2.76 9.74 1.40
CA ALA A 101 4.03 10.37 1.75
C ALA A 101 5.05 10.30 0.60
N LEU A 102 5.22 9.13 0.00
CA LEU A 102 6.20 8.90 -1.07
C LEU A 102 5.94 9.80 -2.29
N VAL A 103 4.68 10.16 -2.54
CA VAL A 103 4.30 11.06 -3.64
C VAL A 103 4.44 12.53 -3.24
N VAL A 104 3.94 12.91 -2.06
CA VAL A 104 3.84 14.32 -1.66
C VAL A 104 5.15 14.90 -1.12
N VAL A 105 6.01 14.09 -0.49
CA VAL A 105 7.28 14.57 0.06
C VAL A 105 8.22 15.14 -1.03
N PRO A 106 8.39 14.49 -2.20
CA PRO A 106 9.10 15.10 -3.33
C PRO A 106 8.53 16.46 -3.75
N GLU A 107 7.20 16.61 -3.79
CA GLU A 107 6.54 17.88 -4.14
C GLU A 107 6.86 18.98 -3.13
N ILE A 108 6.83 18.66 -1.82
CA ILE A 108 7.24 19.58 -0.76
C ILE A 108 8.69 20.05 -0.96
N ARG A 109 9.60 19.12 -1.28
CA ARG A 109 11.02 19.45 -1.55
C ARG A 109 11.17 20.30 -2.82
N ALA A 110 10.44 19.97 -3.89
CA ALA A 110 10.47 20.71 -5.14
C ALA A 110 10.02 22.17 -4.94
N ARG A 111 8.98 22.39 -4.12
CA ARG A 111 8.55 23.75 -3.74
C ARG A 111 9.65 24.52 -3.00
N ALA A 112 10.36 23.87 -2.07
CA ALA A 112 11.40 24.49 -1.26
C ALA A 112 12.64 24.92 -2.07
N LEU A 113 12.92 24.24 -3.19
CA LEU A 113 14.03 24.56 -4.10
C LEU A 113 13.71 25.70 -5.08
N GLY A 114 12.46 26.16 -5.11
CA GLY A 114 11.95 27.07 -6.13
C GLY A 114 11.50 26.32 -7.38
N ASN A 115 10.36 26.74 -7.94
CA ASN A 115 9.81 26.15 -9.16
C ASN A 115 9.76 27.20 -10.27
N GLU A 116 10.19 26.85 -11.48
CA GLU A 116 10.19 27.77 -12.63
C GLU A 116 8.76 28.14 -13.07
N ASN A 117 7.77 27.29 -12.76
CA ASN A 117 6.37 27.56 -13.06
C ASN A 117 5.53 27.74 -11.78
N PRO A 118 5.11 28.98 -11.43
CA PRO A 118 4.40 29.25 -10.18
C PRO A 118 2.98 28.64 -10.11
N THR A 119 2.45 28.12 -11.21
CA THR A 119 1.10 27.50 -11.26
C THR A 119 1.08 26.01 -10.92
N ILE A 120 2.24 25.34 -10.81
CA ILE A 120 2.30 23.89 -10.56
C ILE A 120 2.23 23.55 -9.06
N LEU A 121 2.85 24.38 -8.20
CA LEU A 121 2.93 24.16 -6.73
C LEU A 121 2.27 25.30 -5.95
N ILE A 122 0.99 25.53 -6.24
CA ILE A 122 0.19 26.63 -5.64
C ILE A 122 -0.03 26.41 -4.14
N ALA A 123 -0.13 25.15 -3.73
CA ALA A 123 -0.50 24.76 -2.38
C ALA A 123 0.70 24.62 -1.44
N ASP A 124 0.45 24.83 -0.14
CA ASP A 124 1.33 24.28 0.89
C ASP A 124 0.95 22.81 1.14
N TYR A 125 1.80 21.90 0.67
CA TYR A 125 1.53 20.46 0.68
C TYR A 125 1.81 19.81 2.03
N ALA A 126 2.68 20.40 2.85
CA ALA A 126 3.00 19.87 4.17
C ALA A 126 1.78 19.84 5.13
N PRO A 127 1.03 20.95 5.35
CA PRO A 127 -0.15 20.92 6.20
C PRO A 127 -1.28 20.06 5.61
N ARG A 128 -1.38 19.97 4.28
CA ARG A 128 -2.38 19.12 3.61
C ARG A 128 -2.08 17.63 3.78
N LEU A 129 -0.81 17.24 3.67
CA LEU A 129 -0.37 15.87 3.95
C LEU A 129 -0.66 15.49 5.41
N ALA A 130 -0.32 16.38 6.35
CA ALA A 130 -0.61 16.16 7.76
C ALA A 130 -2.12 16.00 8.01
N LEU A 131 -2.95 16.85 7.41
CA LEU A 131 -4.41 16.75 7.53
C LEU A 131 -4.94 15.43 6.95
N MET A 132 -4.44 15.01 5.78
CA MET A 132 -4.80 13.75 5.16
C MET A 132 -4.40 12.55 6.02
N TRP A 133 -3.20 12.56 6.63
CA TRP A 133 -2.77 11.52 7.56
C TRP A 133 -3.68 11.45 8.79
N VAL A 134 -4.03 12.60 9.38
CA VAL A 134 -4.97 12.64 10.52
C VAL A 134 -6.32 12.05 10.09
N ALA A 135 -6.86 12.49 8.96
CA ALA A 135 -8.13 11.97 8.43
C ALA A 135 -8.07 10.46 8.17
N THR A 136 -6.97 9.97 7.59
CA THR A 136 -6.76 8.55 7.31
C THR A 136 -6.63 7.73 8.60
N ALA A 137 -5.88 8.22 9.58
CA ALA A 137 -5.73 7.57 10.88
C ALA A 137 -7.07 7.48 11.62
N VAL A 138 -7.86 8.56 11.61
CA VAL A 138 -9.21 8.59 12.19
C VAL A 138 -10.14 7.61 11.47
N ALA A 139 -10.19 7.65 10.13
CA ALA A 139 -11.02 6.73 9.35
C ALA A 139 -10.64 5.26 9.59
N THR A 140 -9.35 4.97 9.66
CA THR A 140 -8.80 3.63 9.95
C THR A 140 -9.21 3.17 11.35
N ALA A 141 -9.08 4.03 12.37
CA ALA A 141 -9.46 3.73 13.73
C ALA A 141 -10.98 3.47 13.85
N VAL A 142 -11.81 4.29 13.21
CA VAL A 142 -13.27 4.13 13.17
C VAL A 142 -13.65 2.82 12.48
N ALA A 143 -13.08 2.52 11.31
CA ALA A 143 -13.35 1.29 10.58
C ALA A 143 -12.96 0.04 11.39
N ALA A 144 -11.77 0.05 12.00
CA ALA A 144 -11.31 -1.05 12.85
C ALA A 144 -12.23 -1.22 14.08
N TRP A 145 -12.65 -0.12 14.71
CA TRP A 145 -13.56 -0.16 15.85
C TRP A 145 -14.94 -0.73 15.48
N LEU A 146 -15.53 -0.26 14.37
CA LEU A 146 -16.81 -0.77 13.86
C LEU A 146 -16.72 -2.27 13.52
N TYR A 147 -15.62 -2.70 12.91
CA TYR A 147 -15.39 -4.10 12.58
C TYR A 147 -15.34 -4.98 13.84
N VAL A 148 -14.61 -4.56 14.88
CA VAL A 148 -14.54 -5.29 16.15
C VAL A 148 -15.89 -5.31 16.87
N ARG A 149 -16.65 -4.21 16.81
CA ARG A 149 -17.96 -4.14 17.47
C ARG A 149 -18.99 -5.05 16.81
N THR A 150 -19.03 -5.08 15.48
CA THR A 150 -19.99 -5.89 14.70
C THR A 150 -19.64 -7.37 14.70
N SER A 151 -18.36 -7.74 14.68
CA SER A 151 -17.93 -9.15 14.78
C SER A 151 -18.32 -9.77 16.13
N ARG A 152 -18.11 -9.06 17.24
CA ARG A 152 -18.53 -9.51 18.58
C ARG A 152 -20.04 -9.70 18.74
N GLN A 153 -20.85 -8.97 17.97
CA GLN A 153 -22.31 -9.12 18.00
C GLN A 153 -22.78 -10.39 17.30
N LYS A 154 -22.06 -10.85 16.27
CA LYS A 154 -22.36 -12.10 15.54
C LYS A 154 -22.01 -13.35 16.36
N ASP A 155 -20.99 -13.26 17.22
CA ASP A 155 -20.54 -14.39 18.06
C ASP A 155 -21.41 -14.63 19.30
N ARG A 156 -22.38 -13.75 19.61
CA ARG A 156 -23.34 -13.99 20.69
C ARG A 156 -24.39 -15.00 20.20
N PRO A 157 -24.52 -16.20 20.83
CA PRO A 157 -25.55 -17.16 20.43
C PRO A 157 -26.92 -16.49 20.57
N SER A 158 -27.73 -16.61 19.52
CA SER A 158 -29.15 -16.29 19.58
C SER A 158 -29.75 -17.12 20.70
N VAL A 159 -30.12 -16.47 21.80
CA VAL A 159 -30.94 -17.09 22.84
C VAL A 159 -32.25 -17.43 22.15
N SER A 160 -32.37 -18.67 21.67
CA SER A 160 -33.60 -19.23 21.17
C SER A 160 -34.54 -19.29 22.38
N GLN A 161 -35.39 -18.28 22.49
CA GLN A 161 -36.60 -18.36 23.28
C GLN A 161 -37.50 -19.40 22.60
N HIS A 162 -37.59 -20.56 23.22
CA HIS A 162 -38.70 -21.50 23.05
C HIS A 162 -39.37 -21.67 24.41
#